data_AF-A0A814H7R0-F1
#
_entry.id   AF-A0A814H7R0-F1
#
_cell.length_a   1.000
_cell.length_b   1.000
_cell.length_c   1.000
_cell.angle_alpha   90.00
_cell.angle_beta   90.00
_cell.angle_gamma   90.00
#
_symmetry.space_group_name_H-M   'P 1'
#
loop_
_entity.id
_entity.type
_entity.pdbx_description
1 polymer ?
#
loop_
_entity_poly.entity_id
_entity_poly.type
_entity_poly.pdbx_seq_one_letter_code
_entity_poly.pdbx_strand_id
1 'polypeptide(L)'
;MSCVNIGQLITGLFTRILIAGFGIDWTLSSLFYCKFRTYCRQVCGLISLSCFCFATIDQFLATCSRVYWQQWSNIKVARRLCLITSIIWILHGIPCLIYFNIIQSTTSGSLSCTPTNTIFNQYFIYAYSVVLLGYLPIIITIVFGSLAYYNVQQIAYRTVPLVRRELDKQLTVMVLILDIINIIPLVPYAITLILTSVINSTQNPVLARQIQFASDSSVILYYVHYGVG
;
A
#
# COMPACT_ATOMS: atom_id res chain seq x y z
N MET A 1 -3.15 9.05 8.21
CA MET A 1 -2.05 8.37 7.51
C MET A 1 -0.94 7.99 8.48
N SER A 2 -0.35 8.93 9.23
CA SER A 2 0.75 8.65 10.17
C SER A 2 0.55 7.44 11.12
N CYS A 3 -0.58 7.32 11.85
CA CYS A 3 -0.76 6.20 12.79
C CYS A 3 -0.79 4.81 12.12
N VAL A 4 -1.39 4.70 10.93
CA VAL A 4 -1.45 3.42 10.20
C VAL A 4 -0.10 3.11 9.55
N ASN A 5 0.65 4.12 9.13
CA ASN A 5 2.02 3.95 8.63
C ASN A 5 2.96 3.46 9.74
N ILE A 6 2.86 4.03 10.94
CA ILE A 6 3.60 3.57 12.12
C ILE A 6 3.23 2.12 12.44
N GLY A 7 1.93 1.78 12.43
CA GLY A 7 1.47 0.40 12.61
C GLY A 7 2.08 -0.57 11.59
N GLN A 8 2.18 -0.14 10.33
CA GLN A 8 2.79 -0.91 9.26
C GLN A 8 4.30 -1.11 9.45
N LEU A 9 5.01 -0.08 9.90
CA LEU A 9 6.45 -0.17 10.18
C LEU A 9 6.75 -1.05 11.38
N ILE A 10 5.97 -0.95 12.47
CA ILE A 10 6.15 -1.74 13.68
C ILE A 10 5.80 -3.22 13.45
N THR A 11 4.73 -3.52 12.71
CA THR A 11 4.32 -4.92 12.51
C THR A 11 4.96 -5.57 11.28
N GLY A 12 5.33 -4.78 10.28
CA GLY A 12 5.94 -5.24 9.05
C GLY A 12 7.47 -5.24 9.11
N LEU A 13 8.04 -4.04 9.18
CA LEU A 13 9.49 -3.80 9.05
C LEU A 13 10.26 -4.28 10.28
N PHE A 14 9.82 -3.94 11.49
CA PHE A 14 10.52 -4.34 12.72
C PHE A 14 10.61 -5.87 12.84
N THR A 15 9.53 -6.60 12.56
CA THR A 15 9.56 -8.07 12.53
C THR A 15 10.53 -8.60 11.47
N ARG A 16 10.63 -7.95 10.29
CA ARG A 16 11.62 -8.33 9.28
C ARG A 16 13.06 -8.12 9.77
N ILE A 17 13.33 -7.01 10.46
CA ILE A 17 14.65 -6.74 11.06
C ILE A 17 15.00 -7.81 12.09
N LEU A 18 14.06 -8.21 12.95
CA LEU A 18 14.28 -9.29 13.93
C LEU A 18 14.60 -10.63 13.26
N ILE A 19 13.87 -10.99 12.20
CA ILE A 19 14.10 -12.24 11.48
C ILE A 19 15.46 -12.20 10.75
N ALA A 20 15.71 -11.17 9.94
CA ALA A 20 16.89 -11.10 9.08
C ALA A 20 18.18 -10.73 9.83
N GLY A 21 18.08 -9.85 10.83
CA GLY A 21 19.23 -9.35 11.59
C GLY A 21 19.59 -10.20 12.81
N PHE A 22 18.60 -10.83 13.45
CA PHE A 22 18.79 -11.53 14.72
C PHE A 22 18.39 -13.02 14.69
N GLY A 23 17.80 -13.50 13.58
CA GLY A 23 17.33 -14.88 13.45
C GLY A 23 16.12 -15.22 14.34
N ILE A 24 15.44 -14.20 14.88
CA ILE A 24 14.30 -14.38 15.80
C ILE A 24 13.00 -14.29 15.01
N ASP A 25 12.31 -15.42 14.83
CA ASP A 25 11.02 -15.48 14.14
C ASP A 25 9.84 -15.64 15.11
N TRP A 26 9.32 -14.50 15.58
CA TRP A 26 8.11 -14.45 16.41
C TRP A 26 6.86 -14.93 15.68
N THR A 27 6.84 -14.93 14.34
CA THR A 27 5.69 -15.42 13.58
C THR A 27 5.59 -16.94 13.62
N LEU A 28 6.69 -17.63 13.85
CA LEU A 28 6.71 -19.09 14.04
C LEU A 28 6.56 -19.48 15.51
N SER A 29 6.92 -18.57 16.43
CA SER A 29 6.79 -18.81 17.87
C SER A 29 5.36 -18.70 18.39
N SER A 30 4.53 -17.82 17.79
CA SER A 30 3.15 -17.59 18.26
C SER A 30 2.15 -17.54 17.11
N LEU A 31 1.16 -18.43 17.15
CA LEU A 31 0.03 -18.44 16.21
C LEU A 31 -0.74 -17.12 16.24
N PHE A 32 -0.92 -16.55 17.44
CA PHE A 32 -1.57 -15.25 17.59
C PHE A 32 -0.79 -14.17 16.84
N TYR A 33 0.53 -14.12 16.98
CA TYR A 33 1.36 -13.12 16.32
C TYR A 33 1.40 -13.29 14.79
N CYS A 34 1.47 -14.54 14.28
CA CYS A 34 1.34 -14.84 12.84
C CYS A 34 0.07 -14.23 12.22
N LYS A 35 -1.09 -14.47 12.87
CA LYS A 35 -2.39 -13.95 12.45
C LYS A 35 -2.49 -12.43 12.58
N PHE A 36 -2.13 -11.92 13.77
CA PHE A 36 -2.23 -10.51 14.10
C PHE A 36 -1.34 -9.65 13.20
N ARG A 37 -0.10 -10.08 12.94
CA ARG A 37 0.83 -9.38 12.05
C ARG A 37 0.25 -9.23 10.66
N THR A 38 -0.27 -10.32 10.09
CA THR A 38 -0.82 -10.30 8.73
C THR A 38 -2.08 -9.43 8.64
N TYR A 39 -2.96 -9.55 9.62
CA TYR A 39 -4.14 -8.69 9.75
C TYR A 39 -3.77 -7.21 9.85
N CYS A 40 -2.88 -6.85 10.77
CA CYS A 40 -2.44 -5.47 10.96
C CYS A 40 -1.77 -4.93 9.69
N ARG A 41 -0.93 -5.74 9.04
CA ARG A 41 -0.25 -5.35 7.80
C ARG A 41 -1.22 -5.02 6.68
N GLN A 42 -2.28 -5.82 6.55
CA GLN A 42 -3.33 -5.62 5.56
C GLN A 42 -4.17 -4.38 5.84
N VAL A 43 -4.70 -4.26 7.06
CA VAL A 43 -5.56 -3.13 7.43
C VAL A 43 -4.79 -1.81 7.34
N CYS A 44 -3.59 -1.74 7.92
CA CYS A 44 -2.77 -0.53 7.91
C CYS A 44 -2.34 -0.14 6.49
N GLY A 45 -1.94 -1.12 5.66
CA GLY A 45 -1.54 -0.87 4.27
C GLY A 45 -2.67 -0.33 3.42
N LEU A 46 -3.85 -0.97 3.46
CA LEU A 46 -5.00 -0.56 2.66
C LEU A 46 -5.56 0.81 3.10
N ILE A 47 -5.60 1.08 4.40
CA ILE A 47 -6.03 2.40 4.90
C ILE A 47 -5.06 3.49 4.43
N SER A 48 -3.75 3.25 4.54
CA SER A 48 -2.75 4.22 4.10
C SER A 48 -2.88 4.55 2.61
N LEU A 49 -2.88 3.52 1.75
CA LEU A 49 -3.01 3.68 0.31
C LEU A 49 -4.35 4.31 -0.08
N SER A 50 -5.45 3.96 0.59
CA SER A 50 -6.76 4.58 0.34
C SER A 50 -6.76 6.07 0.71
N CYS A 51 -6.15 6.44 1.84
CA CYS A 51 -6.02 7.85 2.22
C CYS A 51 -5.13 8.61 1.25
N PHE A 52 -4.07 7.99 0.71
CA PHE A 52 -3.23 8.58 -0.33
C PHE A 52 -4.02 8.81 -1.64
N CYS A 53 -4.83 7.83 -2.05
CA CYS A 53 -5.76 7.97 -3.17
C CYS A 53 -6.77 9.11 -2.92
N PHE A 54 -7.31 9.22 -1.70
CA PHE A 54 -8.22 10.31 -1.37
C PHE A 54 -7.54 11.67 -1.37
N ALA A 55 -6.28 11.77 -0.96
CA ALA A 55 -5.52 13.01 -1.03
C ALA A 55 -5.31 13.47 -2.49
N THR A 56 -5.00 12.53 -3.40
CA THR A 56 -4.84 12.87 -4.84
C THR A 56 -6.17 13.25 -5.49
N ILE A 57 -7.27 12.57 -5.15
CA ILE A 57 -8.62 12.94 -5.61
C ILE A 57 -9.04 14.29 -5.05
N ASP A 58 -8.81 14.55 -3.76
CA ASP A 58 -9.11 15.83 -3.12
C ASP A 58 -8.35 16.97 -3.81
N GLN A 59 -7.09 16.74 -4.17
CA GLN A 59 -6.29 17.71 -4.92
C GLN A 59 -6.88 18.02 -6.30
N PHE A 60 -7.36 17.01 -7.00
CA PHE A 60 -8.08 17.21 -8.26
C PHE A 60 -9.37 18.03 -8.07
N LEU A 61 -10.14 17.74 -7.02
CA LEU A 61 -11.39 18.44 -6.73
C LEU A 61 -11.15 19.90 -6.30
N ALA A 62 -10.11 20.16 -5.51
CA ALA A 62 -9.72 21.50 -5.08
C ALA A 62 -9.25 22.36 -6.27
N THR A 63 -8.48 21.78 -7.18
CA THR A 63 -7.94 22.46 -8.37
C THR A 63 -8.97 22.58 -9.51
N CYS A 64 -10.10 21.89 -9.39
CA CYS A 64 -11.13 21.86 -10.41
C CYS A 64 -11.73 23.25 -10.67
N SER A 65 -12.10 23.50 -11.93
CA SER A 65 -12.59 24.80 -12.35
C SER A 65 -13.99 25.18 -11.89
N ARG A 66 -14.82 24.18 -11.58
CA ARG A 66 -16.24 24.35 -11.26
C ARG A 66 -16.40 24.30 -9.74
N VAL A 67 -17.06 25.33 -9.20
CA VAL A 67 -17.32 25.48 -7.75
C VAL A 67 -18.04 24.26 -7.18
N TYR A 68 -18.95 23.65 -7.94
CA TYR A 68 -19.63 22.41 -7.53
C TYR A 68 -18.67 21.28 -7.17
N TRP A 69 -17.59 21.07 -7.93
CA TRP A 69 -16.60 20.03 -7.63
C TRP A 69 -15.70 20.42 -6.46
N GLN A 70 -15.35 21.70 -6.33
CA GLN A 70 -14.55 22.21 -5.21
C GLN A 70 -15.25 22.04 -3.86
N GLN A 71 -16.59 22.09 -3.81
CA GLN A 71 -17.36 21.89 -2.58
C GLN A 71 -17.16 20.50 -1.95
N TRP A 72 -16.79 19.51 -2.76
CA TRP A 72 -16.46 18.16 -2.29
C TRP A 72 -15.10 18.10 -1.58
N SER A 73 -14.20 19.04 -1.87
CA SER A 73 -12.95 19.23 -1.12
C SER A 73 -13.25 19.91 0.22
N ASN A 74 -13.80 19.13 1.14
CA ASN A 74 -14.19 19.57 2.47
C ASN A 74 -13.69 18.58 3.52
N ILE A 75 -13.11 19.12 4.58
CA ILE A 75 -12.58 18.32 5.70
C ILE A 75 -13.63 17.38 6.34
N LYS A 76 -14.91 17.76 6.33
CA LYS A 76 -16.01 16.91 6.84
C LYS A 76 -16.23 15.69 5.95
N VAL A 77 -16.15 15.87 4.63
CA VAL A 77 -16.28 14.78 3.64
C VAL A 77 -15.07 13.86 3.75
N ALA A 78 -13.86 14.43 3.77
CA ALA A 78 -12.62 13.67 3.93
C ALA A 78 -12.63 12.82 5.21
N ARG A 79 -13.05 13.38 6.35
CA ARG A 79 -13.14 12.63 7.62
C ARG A 79 -14.15 11.48 7.54
N ARG A 80 -15.32 11.69 6.92
CA ARG A 80 -16.33 10.64 6.73
C ARG A 80 -15.82 9.54 5.82
N LEU A 81 -15.20 9.88 4.70
CA LEU A 81 -14.61 8.90 3.78
C LEU A 81 -13.53 8.07 4.46
N CYS A 82 -12.59 8.70 5.15
CA CYS A 82 -11.54 8.00 5.90
C CYS A 82 -12.08 7.07 6.99
N LEU A 83 -13.13 7.48 7.72
CA LEU A 83 -13.75 6.63 8.74
C LEU A 83 -14.46 5.42 8.10
N ILE A 84 -15.26 5.66 7.07
CA ILE A 84 -16.01 4.60 6.37
C ILE A 84 -15.02 3.58 5.77
N THR A 85 -13.98 4.04 5.08
CA THR A 85 -12.97 3.13 4.51
C THR A 85 -12.18 2.39 5.57
N SER A 86 -11.85 3.04 6.69
CA SER A 86 -11.17 2.35 7.80
C SER A 86 -12.01 1.20 8.34
N ILE A 87 -13.31 1.40 8.53
CA ILE A 87 -14.22 0.33 8.97
C ILE A 87 -14.29 -0.79 7.94
N ILE A 88 -14.42 -0.44 6.64
CA ILE A 88 -14.45 -1.44 5.56
C ILE A 88 -13.16 -2.28 5.57
N TRP A 89 -11.99 -1.66 5.70
CA TRP A 89 -10.72 -2.37 5.70
C TRP A 89 -10.49 -3.21 6.95
N ILE A 90 -10.95 -2.76 8.12
CA ILE A 90 -10.96 -3.56 9.35
C ILE A 90 -11.78 -4.83 9.17
N LEU A 91 -13.00 -4.72 8.63
CA LEU A 91 -13.87 -5.87 8.36
C LEU A 91 -13.28 -6.79 7.29
N HIS A 92 -12.72 -6.21 6.24
CA HIS A 92 -12.05 -6.93 5.15
C HIS A 92 -10.83 -7.73 5.61
N GLY A 93 -10.16 -7.29 6.68
CA GLY A 93 -9.01 -8.00 7.25
C GLY A 93 -9.38 -9.25 8.05
N ILE A 94 -10.62 -9.41 8.52
CA ILE A 94 -11.05 -10.53 9.40
C ILE A 94 -10.67 -11.92 8.84
N PRO A 95 -10.84 -12.24 7.54
CA PRO A 95 -10.42 -13.51 6.98
C PRO A 95 -8.95 -13.86 7.23
N CYS A 96 -8.04 -12.88 7.35
CA CYS A 96 -6.65 -13.14 7.70
C CYS A 96 -6.49 -13.74 9.09
N LEU A 97 -7.31 -13.34 10.06
CA LEU A 97 -7.30 -13.91 11.41
C LEU A 97 -7.83 -15.35 11.45
N ILE A 98 -8.65 -15.73 10.48
CA ILE A 98 -9.26 -17.06 10.40
C ILE A 98 -8.32 -18.02 9.67
N TYR A 99 -7.89 -17.66 8.46
CA TYR A 99 -7.26 -18.60 7.53
C TYR A 99 -5.73 -18.68 7.62
N PHE A 100 -5.03 -17.73 8.26
CA PHE A 100 -3.58 -17.88 8.44
C PHE A 100 -3.25 -18.85 9.55
N ASN A 101 -2.31 -19.76 9.32
CA ASN A 101 -1.84 -20.71 10.32
C ASN A 101 -0.34 -20.98 10.16
N ILE A 102 0.26 -21.57 11.18
CA ILE A 102 1.64 -22.05 11.12
C ILE A 102 1.61 -23.46 10.54
N ILE A 103 2.16 -23.62 9.34
CA ILE A 103 2.18 -24.90 8.63
C ILE A 103 3.63 -25.30 8.41
N GLN A 104 3.93 -26.59 8.63
CA GLN A 104 5.21 -27.18 8.28
C GLN A 104 5.22 -27.56 6.80
N SER A 105 6.17 -27.02 6.06
CA SER A 105 6.37 -27.39 4.65
C SER A 105 6.81 -28.85 4.55
N THR A 106 6.08 -29.64 3.77
CA THR A 106 6.37 -31.07 3.55
C THR A 106 7.65 -31.30 2.75
N THR A 107 8.11 -30.30 2.00
CA THR A 107 9.31 -30.39 1.12
C THR A 107 10.60 -29.92 1.80
N SER A 108 10.52 -28.94 2.70
CA SER A 108 11.70 -28.33 3.34
C SER A 108 11.76 -28.55 4.86
N GLY A 109 10.70 -29.09 5.47
CA GLY A 109 10.57 -29.23 6.93
C GLY A 109 10.45 -27.90 7.68
N SER A 110 10.50 -26.76 6.98
CA SER A 110 10.47 -25.42 7.56
C SER A 110 9.05 -25.00 7.94
N LEU A 111 8.89 -24.40 9.11
CA LEU A 111 7.65 -23.79 9.55
C LEU A 111 7.44 -22.44 8.83
N SER A 112 6.22 -22.17 8.40
CA SER A 112 5.85 -20.91 7.75
C SER A 112 4.44 -20.47 8.14
N CYS A 113 4.24 -19.16 8.30
CA CYS A 113 2.92 -18.56 8.52
C CYS A 113 2.25 -18.35 7.16
N THR A 114 1.33 -19.24 6.78
CA THR A 114 0.70 -19.26 5.45
C THR A 114 -0.81 -19.49 5.55
N PRO A 115 -1.60 -19.05 4.55
CA PRO A 115 -3.03 -19.31 4.51
C PRO A 115 -3.31 -20.81 4.26
N THR A 116 -4.16 -21.41 5.09
CA THR A 116 -4.54 -22.83 5.01
C THR A 116 -5.51 -23.14 3.87
N ASN A 117 -6.35 -22.17 3.52
CA ASN A 117 -7.37 -22.31 2.49
C ASN A 117 -6.83 -21.85 1.13
N THR A 118 -6.88 -22.73 0.11
CA THR A 118 -6.32 -22.48 -1.23
C THR A 118 -7.05 -21.36 -1.97
N ILE A 119 -8.37 -21.27 -1.84
CA ILE A 119 -9.18 -20.20 -2.45
C ILE A 119 -8.82 -18.85 -1.83
N PHE A 120 -8.70 -18.81 -0.50
CA PHE A 120 -8.28 -17.60 0.20
C PHE A 120 -6.83 -17.22 -0.14
N ASN A 121 -5.94 -18.19 -0.32
CA ASN A 121 -4.56 -17.92 -0.76
C ASN A 121 -4.52 -17.26 -2.15
N GLN A 122 -5.29 -17.77 -3.11
CA GLN A 122 -5.40 -17.17 -4.45
C GLN A 122 -5.96 -15.75 -4.36
N TYR A 123 -7.01 -15.54 -3.56
CA TYR A 123 -7.56 -14.21 -3.30
C TYR A 123 -6.50 -13.26 -2.70
N PHE A 124 -5.75 -13.73 -1.71
CA PHE A 124 -4.75 -12.93 -1.01
C PHE A 124 -3.60 -12.50 -1.94
N ILE A 125 -3.15 -13.39 -2.83
CA ILE A 125 -2.10 -13.09 -3.80
C ILE A 125 -2.62 -12.17 -4.90
N TYR A 126 -3.67 -12.56 -5.62
CA TYR A 126 -4.08 -11.84 -6.84
C TYR A 126 -4.98 -10.63 -6.55
N ALA A 127 -6.00 -10.77 -5.70
CA ALA A 127 -6.92 -9.66 -5.46
C ALA A 127 -6.34 -8.67 -4.46
N TYR A 128 -5.86 -9.15 -3.30
CA TYR A 128 -5.33 -8.25 -2.28
C TYR A 128 -3.94 -7.69 -2.66
N SER A 129 -2.95 -8.54 -2.90
CA SER A 129 -1.57 -8.07 -3.05
C SER A 129 -1.32 -7.38 -4.40
N VAL A 130 -1.86 -7.92 -5.51
CA VAL A 130 -1.61 -7.37 -6.85
C VAL A 130 -2.58 -6.23 -7.18
N VAL A 131 -3.88 -6.43 -6.98
CA VAL A 131 -4.89 -5.42 -7.36
C VAL A 131 -5.01 -4.31 -6.31
N LEU A 132 -5.41 -4.64 -5.08
CA LEU A 132 -5.74 -3.63 -4.06
C LEU A 132 -4.51 -2.85 -3.55
N LEU A 133 -3.39 -3.55 -3.39
CA LEU A 133 -2.16 -2.95 -2.85
C LEU A 133 -1.20 -2.45 -3.94
N GLY A 134 -1.33 -2.95 -5.17
CA GLY A 134 -0.48 -2.61 -6.32
C GLY A 134 -1.17 -1.69 -7.31
N TYR A 135 -1.89 -2.28 -8.28
CA TYR A 135 -2.35 -1.56 -9.47
C TYR A 135 -3.44 -0.53 -9.21
N LEU A 136 -4.41 -0.82 -8.34
CA LEU A 136 -5.56 0.07 -8.12
C LEU A 136 -5.13 1.45 -7.58
N PRO A 137 -4.30 1.54 -6.52
CA PRO A 137 -3.79 2.83 -6.05
C PRO A 137 -3.01 3.58 -7.13
N ILE A 138 -2.13 2.90 -7.86
CA ILE A 138 -1.30 3.50 -8.91
C ILE A 138 -2.16 4.11 -10.02
N ILE A 139 -3.18 3.39 -10.49
CA ILE A 139 -4.06 3.88 -11.56
C ILE A 139 -4.82 5.12 -11.09
N ILE A 140 -5.36 5.08 -9.86
CA ILE A 140 -6.10 6.21 -9.28
C ILE A 140 -5.19 7.43 -9.17
N THR A 141 -4.00 7.27 -8.59
CA THR A 141 -3.10 8.41 -8.33
C THR A 141 -2.54 9.00 -9.63
N ILE A 142 -2.19 8.17 -10.62
CA ILE A 142 -1.77 8.65 -11.95
C ILE A 142 -2.89 9.44 -12.63
N VAL A 143 -4.12 8.92 -12.64
CA VAL A 143 -5.25 9.58 -13.33
C VAL A 143 -5.59 10.91 -12.65
N PHE A 144 -5.86 10.89 -11.34
CA PHE A 144 -6.27 12.09 -10.62
C PHE A 144 -5.11 13.08 -10.41
N GLY A 145 -3.89 12.59 -10.22
CA GLY A 145 -2.67 13.41 -10.17
C GLY A 145 -2.44 14.14 -11.50
N SER A 146 -2.51 13.44 -12.63
CA SER A 146 -2.36 14.07 -13.96
C SER A 146 -3.45 15.12 -14.22
N LEU A 147 -4.70 14.83 -13.84
CA LEU A 147 -5.80 15.78 -13.96
C LEU A 147 -5.61 17.00 -13.04
N ALA A 148 -5.15 16.81 -11.81
CA ALA A 148 -4.84 17.89 -10.88
C ALA A 148 -3.70 18.77 -11.42
N TYR A 149 -2.65 18.17 -11.97
CA TYR A 149 -1.55 18.90 -12.61
C TYR A 149 -2.05 19.77 -13.77
N TYR A 150 -2.86 19.19 -14.65
CA TYR A 150 -3.45 19.92 -15.78
C TYR A 150 -4.30 21.11 -15.31
N ASN A 151 -5.13 20.92 -14.29
CA ASN A 151 -5.94 21.98 -13.70
C ASN A 151 -5.09 23.11 -13.12
N VAL A 152 -3.99 22.80 -12.43
CA VAL A 152 -3.08 23.81 -11.85
C VAL A 152 -2.41 24.66 -12.92
N GLN A 153 -1.99 24.07 -14.04
CA GLN A 153 -1.45 24.83 -15.16
C GLN A 153 -2.49 25.82 -15.72
N GLN A 154 -3.77 25.46 -15.72
CA GLN A 154 -4.86 26.33 -16.17
C GLN A 154 -5.29 27.38 -15.14
N ILE A 155 -5.09 27.14 -13.83
CA ILE A 155 -5.37 28.13 -12.76
C ILE A 155 -4.53 29.39 -12.95
N ALA A 156 -3.39 29.30 -13.64
CA ALA A 156 -2.53 30.45 -13.89
C ALA A 156 -3.20 31.62 -14.61
N TYR A 157 -4.26 31.33 -15.37
CA TYR A 157 -5.03 32.27 -16.18
C TYR A 157 -6.31 32.79 -15.48
N ARG A 158 -6.56 32.42 -14.21
CA ARG A 158 -7.79 32.79 -13.48
C ARG A 158 -7.53 33.86 -12.41
N THR A 159 -8.56 34.67 -12.16
CA THR A 159 -8.62 35.68 -11.07
C THR A 159 -8.87 35.00 -9.72
N VAL A 160 -7.92 34.17 -9.25
CA VAL A 160 -7.90 33.61 -7.90
C VAL A 160 -6.96 34.48 -7.04
N PRO A 161 -7.30 34.80 -5.78
CA PRO A 161 -6.40 35.53 -4.89
C PRO A 161 -5.02 34.84 -4.83
N LEU A 162 -3.96 35.63 -5.03
CA LEU A 162 -2.58 35.16 -5.21
C LEU A 162 -2.12 34.20 -4.11
N VAL A 163 -2.47 34.49 -2.85
CA VAL A 163 -2.09 33.68 -1.68
C VAL A 163 -2.70 32.27 -1.76
N ARG A 164 -3.98 32.15 -2.12
CA ARG A 164 -4.66 30.85 -2.20
C ARG A 164 -4.13 30.02 -3.38
N ARG A 165 -3.85 30.69 -4.50
CA ARG A 165 -3.24 30.06 -5.68
C ARG A 165 -1.88 29.45 -5.37
N GLU A 166 -1.02 30.14 -4.64
CA GLU A 166 0.32 29.64 -4.33
C GLU A 166 0.26 28.46 -3.35
N LEU A 167 -0.64 28.51 -2.36
CA LEU A 167 -0.88 27.39 -1.45
C LEU A 167 -1.37 26.13 -2.19
N ASP A 168 -2.38 26.27 -3.04
CA ASP A 168 -2.93 25.14 -3.82
C ASP A 168 -1.89 24.56 -4.78
N LYS A 169 -1.04 25.41 -5.38
CA LYS A 169 0.07 25.00 -6.23
C LYS A 169 1.12 24.22 -5.43
N GLN A 170 1.56 24.72 -4.28
CA GLN A 170 2.53 24.05 -3.42
C GLN A 170 2.00 22.69 -2.95
N LEU A 171 0.74 22.62 -2.55
CA LEU A 171 0.11 21.38 -2.11
C LEU A 171 -0.02 20.37 -3.26
N THR A 172 -0.41 20.82 -4.46
CA THR A 172 -0.45 19.96 -5.66
C THR A 172 0.93 19.41 -6.00
N VAL A 173 1.95 20.27 -6.03
CA VAL A 173 3.33 19.87 -6.35
C VAL A 173 3.85 18.87 -5.33
N MET A 174 3.57 19.09 -4.03
CA MET A 174 3.93 18.14 -2.97
C MET A 174 3.28 16.77 -3.21
N VAL A 175 1.97 16.72 -3.48
CA VAL A 175 1.24 15.48 -3.71
C VAL A 175 1.72 14.76 -4.98
N LEU A 176 2.02 15.49 -6.04
CA LEU A 176 2.55 14.92 -7.29
C LEU A 176 3.95 14.34 -7.14
N ILE A 177 4.85 15.05 -6.42
CA ILE A 177 6.18 14.53 -6.10
C ILE A 177 6.05 13.26 -5.28
N LEU A 178 5.17 13.26 -4.27
CA LEU A 178 4.90 12.09 -3.45
C LEU A 178 4.36 10.92 -4.30
N ASP A 179 3.48 11.19 -5.26
CA ASP A 179 2.96 10.18 -6.19
C ASP A 179 4.07 9.54 -7.05
N ILE A 180 4.92 10.36 -7.68
CA ILE A 180 6.07 9.88 -8.46
C ILE A 180 7.00 9.04 -7.59
N ILE A 181 7.32 9.51 -6.39
CA ILE A 181 8.16 8.79 -5.43
C ILE A 181 7.51 7.47 -5.01
N ASN A 182 6.18 7.39 -4.94
CA ASN A 182 5.45 6.19 -4.53
C ASN A 182 5.33 5.13 -5.64
N ILE A 183 5.28 5.53 -6.91
CA ILE A 183 5.25 4.59 -8.04
C ILE A 183 6.53 3.74 -8.10
N ILE A 184 7.69 4.36 -7.82
CA ILE A 184 9.01 3.71 -7.85
C ILE A 184 9.10 2.47 -6.94
N PRO A 185 8.64 2.47 -5.67
CA PRO A 185 8.64 1.30 -4.80
C PRO A 185 7.45 0.35 -5.03
N LEU A 186 6.27 0.85 -5.40
CA LEU A 186 5.06 0.02 -5.55
C LEU A 186 5.12 -0.90 -6.77
N VAL A 187 5.60 -0.40 -7.91
CA VAL A 187 5.66 -1.16 -9.17
C VAL A 187 6.61 -2.37 -9.08
N PRO A 188 7.88 -2.23 -8.66
CA PRO A 188 8.80 -3.37 -8.52
C PRO A 188 8.30 -4.41 -7.51
N TYR A 189 7.66 -3.96 -6.42
CA TYR A 189 7.07 -4.87 -5.44
C TYR A 189 5.95 -5.72 -6.06
N ALA A 190 5.01 -5.10 -6.80
CA ALA A 190 3.95 -5.85 -7.47
C ALA A 190 4.49 -6.85 -8.51
N ILE A 191 5.48 -6.44 -9.31
CA ILE A 191 6.11 -7.30 -10.33
C ILE A 191 6.81 -8.50 -9.69
N THR A 192 7.65 -8.26 -8.68
CA THR A 192 8.40 -9.33 -8.02
C THR A 192 7.47 -10.32 -7.32
N LEU A 193 6.35 -9.85 -6.75
CA LEU A 193 5.35 -10.71 -6.13
C LEU A 193 4.67 -11.64 -7.14
N ILE A 194 4.34 -11.13 -8.33
CA ILE A 194 3.81 -11.96 -9.43
C ILE A 194 4.85 -12.98 -9.89
N LEU A 195 6.09 -12.54 -10.15
CA LEU A 195 7.17 -13.41 -10.62
C LEU A 195 7.44 -14.57 -9.65
N THR A 196 7.46 -14.29 -8.34
CA THR A 196 7.65 -15.31 -7.31
C THR A 196 6.48 -16.30 -7.23
N SER A 197 5.26 -15.87 -7.58
CA SER A 197 4.07 -16.73 -7.58
C SER A 197 3.94 -17.62 -8.82
N VAL A 198 4.51 -17.21 -9.96
CA VAL A 198 4.39 -17.89 -11.26
C VAL A 198 5.57 -18.84 -11.52
N ILE A 199 6.77 -18.48 -11.07
CA ILE A 199 7.99 -19.22 -11.40
C ILE A 199 8.18 -20.39 -10.43
N ASN A 200 8.17 -21.61 -10.96
CA ASN A 200 8.50 -22.81 -10.20
C ASN A 200 10.01 -22.85 -9.91
N SER A 201 10.39 -22.57 -8.66
CA SER A 201 11.77 -22.57 -8.16
C SER A 201 12.53 -23.89 -8.33
N THR A 202 11.83 -24.98 -8.66
CA THR A 202 12.41 -26.31 -8.89
C THR A 202 13.08 -26.47 -10.25
N GLN A 203 12.72 -25.67 -11.25
CA GLN A 203 13.30 -25.79 -12.60
C GLN A 203 14.62 -25.03 -12.76
N ASN A 204 14.79 -23.88 -12.11
CA ASN A 204 15.97 -23.03 -12.25
C ASN A 204 16.36 -22.37 -10.91
N PRO A 205 17.25 -23.00 -10.10
CA PRO A 205 17.60 -22.51 -8.77
C PRO A 205 18.37 -21.17 -8.79
N VAL A 206 19.11 -20.88 -9.86
CA VAL A 206 19.83 -19.59 -10.03
C VAL A 206 18.83 -18.44 -10.24
N LEU A 207 17.85 -18.64 -11.12
CA LEU A 207 16.80 -17.66 -11.39
C LEU A 207 15.94 -17.41 -10.14
N ALA A 208 15.62 -18.46 -9.38
CA ALA A 208 14.89 -18.34 -8.12
C ALA A 208 15.62 -17.45 -7.10
N ARG A 209 16.93 -17.59 -6.96
CA ARG A 209 17.74 -16.74 -6.06
C ARG A 209 17.79 -15.28 -6.51
N GLN A 210 17.89 -15.03 -7.82
CA GLN A 210 17.86 -13.67 -8.37
C GLN A 210 16.51 -12.98 -8.12
N ILE A 211 15.40 -13.70 -8.30
CA ILE A 211 14.05 -13.18 -8.01
C ILE A 211 13.87 -12.93 -6.52
N GLN A 212 14.37 -13.82 -5.66
CA GLN A 212 14.29 -13.63 -4.22
C GLN A 212 15.04 -12.37 -3.76
N PHE A 213 16.24 -12.14 -4.30
CA PHE A 213 16.99 -10.91 -4.04
C PHE A 213 16.24 -9.65 -4.51
N ALA A 214 15.65 -9.70 -5.72
CA ALA A 214 14.86 -8.60 -6.25
C ALA A 214 13.60 -8.34 -5.40
N SER A 215 12.94 -9.40 -4.93
CA SER A 215 11.80 -9.33 -4.01
C SER A 215 12.18 -8.68 -2.68
N ASP A 216 13.29 -9.09 -2.06
CA ASP A 216 13.71 -8.52 -0.77
C ASP A 216 14.08 -7.04 -0.89
N SER A 217 14.77 -6.67 -1.98
CA SER A 217 15.08 -5.27 -2.29
C SER A 217 13.80 -4.45 -2.53
N SER A 218 12.84 -5.00 -3.27
CA SER A 218 11.54 -4.36 -3.53
C SER A 218 10.71 -4.19 -2.26
N VAL A 219 10.78 -5.15 -1.32
CA VAL A 219 10.10 -5.03 -0.03
C VAL A 219 10.70 -3.93 0.84
N ILE A 220 12.02 -3.74 0.82
CA ILE A 220 12.66 -2.64 1.55
C ILE A 220 12.18 -1.30 1.00
N LEU A 221 12.20 -1.13 -0.33
CA LEU A 221 11.68 0.06 -1.00
C LEU A 221 10.20 0.30 -0.67
N TYR A 222 9.40 -0.77 -0.63
CA TYR A 222 8.00 -0.70 -0.22
C TYR A 222 7.83 -0.20 1.23
N TYR A 223 8.69 -0.56 2.17
CA TYR A 223 8.62 -0.01 3.54
C TYR A 223 9.12 1.42 3.64
N VAL A 224 10.05 1.85 2.78
CA VAL A 224 10.48 3.26 2.69
C VAL A 224 9.29 4.17 2.35
N HIS A 225 8.37 3.72 1.49
CA HIS A 225 7.12 4.45 1.21
C HIS A 225 6.34 4.79 2.50
N TYR A 226 6.18 3.83 3.42
CA TYR A 226 5.48 4.06 4.69
C TYR A 226 6.28 4.91 5.68
N GLY A 227 7.60 5.06 5.49
CA GLY A 227 8.45 5.94 6.30
C GLY A 227 8.40 7.42 5.85
N VAL A 228 8.07 7.66 4.59
CA VAL A 228 8.02 9.02 4.00
C VAL A 228 6.61 9.63 4.03
N GLY A 229 5.55 8.81 4.08
CA GLY A 229 4.14 9.24 4.04
C GLY A 229 3.41 9.40 5.38
#